data_AF-A0A1H0J246-F1
#
_entry.id   AF-A0A1H0J246-F1
#
_cell.length_a   1.000
_cell.length_b   1.000
_cell.length_c   1.000
_cell.angle_alpha   90.00
_cell.angle_beta   90.00
_cell.angle_gamma   90.00
#
_symmetry.space_group_name_H-M   'P 1'
#
loop_
_entity.id
_entity.type
_entity.pdbx_description
1 polymer ?
#
loop_
_entity_poly.entity_id
_entity_poly.type
_entity_poly.pdbx_seq_one_letter_code
_entity_poly.pdbx_strand_id
1 'polypeptide(L)'
;METAKLAKQTLAFQKTMFDNSYNAMLMVQDQSEKVLNSYLDQLPWVTEESKSSLKSSIDMAKQARDDFKKAVEDGFAKFEELIEEK
;
A
#
# COMPACT_ATOMS: atom_id res chain seq x y z
N MET A 1 -29.48 -15.95 4.13
CA MET A 1 -28.95 -15.96 5.52
C MET A 1 -27.59 -16.66 5.62
N GLU A 2 -27.42 -17.94 5.29
CA GLU A 2 -26.09 -18.60 5.40
C GLU A 2 -25.06 -18.12 4.36
N THR A 3 -25.47 -17.97 3.10
CA THR A 3 -24.59 -17.48 2.02
C THR A 3 -24.11 -16.05 2.25
N ALA A 4 -24.97 -15.17 2.77
CA ALA A 4 -24.60 -13.80 3.13
C ALA A 4 -23.59 -13.76 4.30
N LYS A 5 -23.77 -14.64 5.30
CA LYS A 5 -22.84 -14.77 6.43
C LYS A 5 -21.47 -15.29 5.97
N LEU A 6 -21.44 -16.30 5.09
CA LEU A 6 -20.20 -16.83 4.51
C LEU A 6 -19.49 -15.77 3.65
N ALA A 7 -20.25 -14.99 2.86
CA ALA A 7 -19.71 -13.88 2.08
C ALA A 7 -19.08 -12.81 2.98
N LYS A 8 -19.77 -12.38 4.05
CA LYS A 8 -19.24 -11.39 5.01
C LYS A 8 -17.96 -11.88 5.71
N GLN A 9 -17.90 -13.15 6.10
CA GLN A 9 -16.69 -13.75 6.69
C GLN A 9 -15.53 -13.81 5.69
N THR A 10 -15.79 -14.18 4.44
CA THR A 10 -14.77 -14.25 3.39
C THR A 10 -14.22 -12.85 3.08
N LEU A 11 -15.10 -11.85 2.99
CA LEU A 11 -14.73 -10.46 2.76
C LEU A 11 -13.86 -9.90 3.90
N ALA A 12 -14.23 -10.18 5.16
CA ALA A 12 -13.45 -9.78 6.33
C ALA A 12 -12.05 -10.43 6.35
N PHE A 13 -11.96 -11.71 5.97
CA PHE A 13 -10.68 -12.40 5.83
C PHE A 13 -9.82 -11.76 4.74
N GLN A 14 -10.38 -11.49 3.55
CA GLN A 14 -9.67 -10.85 2.45
C GLN A 14 -9.18 -9.44 2.83
N LYS A 15 -10.00 -8.65 3.53
CA LYS A 15 -9.63 -7.32 4.04
C LYS A 15 -8.45 -7.41 5.00
N THR A 16 -8.51 -8.32 5.96
CA THR A 16 -7.40 -8.54 6.92
C THR A 16 -6.11 -8.98 6.21
N MET A 17 -6.20 -9.90 5.25
CA MET A 17 -5.06 -10.34 4.45
C MET A 17 -4.46 -9.19 3.63
N PHE A 18 -5.31 -8.35 3.04
CA PHE A 18 -4.89 -7.17 2.30
C PHE A 18 -4.16 -6.17 3.21
N ASP A 19 -4.76 -5.81 4.35
CA ASP A 19 -4.17 -4.85 5.30
C ASP A 19 -2.80 -5.31 5.81
N ASN A 20 -2.68 -6.60 6.14
CA ASN A 20 -1.40 -7.18 6.55
C ASN A 20 -0.36 -7.14 5.43
N SER A 21 -0.76 -7.48 4.20
CA SER A 21 0.14 -7.46 3.05
C SER A 21 0.57 -6.05 2.68
N TYR A 22 -0.34 -5.08 2.76
CA TYR A 22 -0.07 -3.67 2.57
C TYR A 22 0.93 -3.16 3.62
N ASN A 23 0.72 -3.46 4.90
CA ASN A 23 1.63 -3.08 5.98
C ASN A 23 3.02 -3.73 5.80
N ALA A 24 3.09 -4.99 5.36
CA ALA A 24 4.36 -5.63 5.03
C ALA A 24 5.08 -4.90 3.87
N MET A 25 4.33 -4.50 2.84
CA MET A 25 4.87 -3.71 1.73
C MET A 25 5.40 -2.35 2.19
N LEU A 26 4.68 -1.64 3.08
CA LEU A 26 5.15 -0.39 3.69
C LEU A 26 6.52 -0.58 4.34
N MET A 27 6.66 -1.59 5.19
CA MET A 27 7.90 -1.85 5.91
C MET A 27 9.07 -2.14 4.97
N VAL A 28 8.83 -2.91 3.90
CA VAL A 28 9.87 -3.24 2.91
C VAL A 28 10.28 -1.99 2.12
N GLN A 29 9.33 -1.17 1.69
CA GLN A 29 9.62 0.09 0.99
C GLN A 29 10.41 1.06 1.88
N ASP A 30 9.97 1.28 3.12
CA ASP A 30 10.67 2.17 4.06
C ASP A 30 12.10 1.71 4.34
N GLN A 31 12.33 0.40 4.49
CA GLN A 31 13.68 -0.14 4.66
C GLN A 31 14.52 0.01 3.37
N SER A 32 13.93 -0.27 2.21
CA SER A 32 14.61 -0.14 0.92
C SER A 32 15.03 1.30 0.65
N GLU A 33 14.18 2.27 0.97
CA GLU A 33 14.49 3.70 0.86
C GLU A 33 15.64 4.11 1.77
N LYS A 34 15.67 3.62 3.02
CA LYS A 34 16.78 3.89 3.94
C LYS A 34 18.10 3.34 3.42
N VAL A 35 18.10 2.10 2.93
CA VAL A 35 19.29 1.46 2.35
C VAL A 35 19.75 2.20 1.10
N LEU A 36 18.82 2.56 0.21
CA LEU A 36 19.11 3.30 -1.01
C LEU A 36 19.71 4.66 -0.72
N ASN A 37 19.12 5.44 0.20
CA ASN A 37 19.65 6.74 0.59
C ASN A 37 21.06 6.60 1.19
N SER A 38 21.25 5.65 2.10
CA SER A 38 22.56 5.39 2.72
C SER A 38 23.63 5.01 1.68
N TYR A 39 23.25 4.23 0.67
CA TYR A 39 24.14 3.86 -0.43
C TYR A 39 24.51 5.06 -1.31
N LEU A 40 23.52 5.90 -1.66
CA LEU A 40 23.75 7.08 -2.48
C LEU A 40 24.63 8.13 -1.78
N ASP A 41 24.53 8.26 -0.46
CA ASP A 41 25.40 9.14 0.33
C ASP A 41 26.87 8.71 0.31
N GLN A 42 27.18 7.44 -0.01
CA GLN A 42 28.55 6.96 -0.15
C GLN A 42 29.17 7.24 -1.53
N LEU A 43 28.37 7.63 -2.52
CA LEU A 43 28.84 7.80 -3.89
C LEU A 43 29.27 9.26 -4.13
N PRO A 44 30.56 9.52 -4.45
CA PRO A 44 31.09 10.87 -4.55
C PRO A 44 30.56 11.68 -5.75
N TRP A 45 29.87 11.03 -6.69
CA TRP A 45 29.30 11.65 -7.90
C TRP A 45 27.78 11.92 -7.79
N VAL A 46 27.14 11.54 -6.68
CA VAL A 46 25.71 11.81 -6.47
C VAL A 46 25.53 13.27 -6.06
N THR A 47 24.80 14.03 -6.88
CA THR A 47 24.51 15.44 -6.65
C THR A 47 23.20 15.62 -5.87
N GLU A 48 23.02 16.77 -5.22
CA GLU A 48 21.76 17.10 -4.53
C GLU A 48 20.54 17.08 -5.47
N GLU A 49 20.72 17.49 -6.73
CA GLU A 49 19.67 17.43 -7.76
C GLU A 49 19.23 15.98 -8.05
N SER A 50 20.20 15.06 -8.13
CA SER A 50 19.90 13.64 -8.36
C SER A 50 19.17 13.01 -7.17
N LYS A 51 19.52 13.38 -5.92
CA LYS A 51 18.82 12.97 -4.71
C LYS A 51 17.39 13.50 -4.69
N SER A 52 17.18 14.77 -5.09
CA SER A 52 15.86 15.38 -5.17
C SER A 52 14.94 14.67 -6.17
N SER A 53 15.47 14.35 -7.35
CA SER A 53 14.71 13.63 -8.39
C SER A 53 14.30 12.22 -7.94
N LEU A 54 15.19 11.52 -7.23
CA LEU A 54 14.88 10.23 -6.64
C LEU A 54 13.83 10.33 -5.53
N LYS A 55 13.96 11.33 -4.65
CA LYS A 55 12.98 11.57 -3.58
C LYS A 55 11.58 11.83 -4.16
N SER A 56 11.48 12.68 -5.20
CA SER A 56 10.23 12.90 -5.92
C SER A 56 9.65 11.60 -6.49
N SER A 57 10.50 10.74 -7.06
CA SER A 57 10.08 9.43 -7.60
C SER A 57 9.57 8.49 -6.51
N ILE A 58 10.21 8.49 -5.34
CA ILE A 58 9.79 7.74 -4.15
C ILE A 58 8.44 8.26 -3.64
N ASP A 59 8.28 9.58 -3.53
CA ASP A 59 7.04 10.20 -3.05
C ASP A 59 5.86 9.89 -3.99
N MET A 60 6.08 9.90 -5.31
CA MET A 60 5.08 9.45 -6.29
C MET A 60 4.71 7.97 -6.11
N ALA A 61 5.69 7.10 -5.84
CA ALA A 61 5.42 5.68 -5.58
C ALA A 61 4.60 5.46 -4.30
N LYS A 62 4.89 6.22 -3.23
CA LYS A 62 4.10 6.21 -1.99
C LYS A 62 2.68 6.66 -2.23
N GLN A 63 2.49 7.75 -2.98
CA GLN A 63 1.16 8.24 -3.32
C GLN A 63 0.37 7.21 -4.12
N ALA A 64 0.97 6.61 -5.15
CA ALA A 64 0.31 5.60 -5.97
C ALA A 64 -0.12 4.37 -5.15
N ARG A 65 0.71 3.95 -4.19
CA ARG A 65 0.41 2.87 -3.25
C ARG A 65 -0.77 3.24 -2.33
N ASP A 66 -0.79 4.45 -1.80
CA ASP A 66 -1.85 4.90 -0.90
C ASP A 66 -3.19 5.06 -1.63
N ASP A 67 -3.16 5.53 -2.88
CA ASP A 67 -4.33 5.60 -3.74
C ASP A 67 -4.85 4.20 -4.12
N PHE A 68 -3.94 3.23 -4.35
CA PHE A 68 -4.32 1.83 -4.53
C PHE A 68 -5.03 1.27 -3.28
N LYS A 69 -4.51 1.55 -2.07
CA LYS A 69 -5.16 1.14 -0.83
C LYS A 69 -6.57 1.70 -0.71
N LYS A 70 -6.75 3.01 -0.95
CA LYS A 70 -8.09 3.64 -0.92
C LYS A 70 -9.05 2.97 -1.91
N ALA A 71 -8.60 2.71 -3.13
CA ALA A 71 -9.44 2.06 -4.15
C ALA A 71 -9.89 0.65 -3.72
N VAL A 72 -9.02 -0.11 -3.02
CA VAL A 72 -9.35 -1.42 -2.47
C VAL A 72 -10.32 -1.29 -1.28
N GLU A 73 -10.09 -0.35 -0.37
CA GLU A 73 -10.97 -0.08 0.78
C GLU A 73 -12.39 0.35 0.33
N ASP A 74 -12.48 1.22 -0.67
CA ASP A 74 -13.75 1.62 -1.30
C ASP A 74 -14.46 0.43 -1.95
N GLY A 75 -13.70 -0.48 -2.57
CA GLY A 75 -14.23 -1.73 -3.12
C GLY A 75 -14.83 -2.62 -2.04
N PHE A 76 -14.12 -2.81 -0.91
CA PHE A 76 -14.62 -3.56 0.23
C PHE A 76 -15.89 -2.93 0.81
N ALA A 77 -15.94 -1.61 0.99
CA ALA A 77 -17.13 -0.92 1.49
C ALA A 77 -18.36 -1.15 0.59
N LYS A 78 -18.20 -1.04 -0.74
CA LYS A 78 -19.28 -1.34 -1.70
C LYS A 78 -19.75 -2.79 -1.63
N PHE A 79 -18.83 -3.75 -1.42
CA PHE A 79 -19.22 -5.14 -1.24
C PHE A 79 -19.97 -5.38 0.07
N GLU A 80 -19.60 -4.69 1.15
CA GLU A 80 -20.32 -4.73 2.43
C GLU A 80 -21.76 -4.21 2.25
N GLU A 81 -21.94 -3.07 1.60
CA GLU A 81 -23.26 -2.50 1.28
C GLU A 81 -24.14 -3.48 0.48
N LEU A 82 -23.60 -4.08 -0.60
CA LEU A 82 -24.33 -5.03 -1.44
C LEU A 82 -24.75 -6.32 -0.71
N ILE A 83 -24.00 -6.72 0.31
CA ILE A 83 -24.33 -7.89 1.15
C ILE A 83 -25.38 -7.52 2.20
N GLU A 84 -25.38 -6.29 2.70
CA GLU A 84 -26.34 -5.80 3.70
C GLU A 84 -27.69 -5.40 3.10
N GLU A 85 -27.73 -5.02 1.82
CA GLU A 85 -28.97 -4.79 1.06
C GLU A 85 -29.74 -6.08 0.69
N LYS A 86 -29.18 -7.28 0.94
CA LYS A 86 -29.74 -8.60 0.59
C LYS A 86 -30.13 -9.45 1.79
#